data_AF-A0A528BEW4-F1
#
_entry.id   AF-A0A528BEW4-F1
#
_cell.length_a   1.000
_cell.length_b   1.000
_cell.length_c   1.000
_cell.angle_alpha   90.00
_cell.angle_beta   90.00
_cell.angle_gamma   90.00
#
_symmetry.space_group_name_H-M   'P 1'
#
loop_
_entity.id
_entity.type
_entity.pdbx_description
1 polymer ?
#
loop_
_entity_poly.entity_id
_entity_poly.type
_entity_poly.pdbx_seq_one_letter_code
_entity_poly.pdbx_strand_id
1 'polypeptide(L)' 'MPVDVLSVVRAQDRLAVLHGLDALDTAADRDFDHISGLAAAVMLAPIALVTLVDVERQRFKSCV' A
#
# COMPACT_ATOMS: atom_id res chain seq x y z
N MET A 1 -22.03 5.79 3.52
CA MET A 1 -20.62 5.76 3.08
C MET A 1 -19.84 5.04 4.17
N PRO A 2 -18.92 4.10 3.85
CA PRO A 2 -18.09 3.50 4.89
C PRO A 2 -17.29 4.61 5.59
N VAL A 3 -16.85 4.37 6.82
CA VAL A 3 -15.97 5.25 7.63
C VAL A 3 -15.20 6.27 6.79
N ASP A 4 -15.26 7.55 7.14
CA ASP A 4 -14.64 8.64 6.37
C ASP A 4 -13.17 8.31 6.06
N VAL A 5 -12.93 7.80 4.86
CA VAL A 5 -11.63 7.26 4.45
C VAL A 5 -10.58 8.37 4.51
N LEU A 6 -10.99 9.62 4.27
CA LEU A 6 -10.10 10.77 4.37
C LEU A 6 -9.66 11.02 5.81
N SER A 7 -10.53 10.82 6.80
CA SER A 7 -10.14 10.90 8.21
C SER A 7 -9.08 9.86 8.56
N VAL A 8 -9.22 8.63 8.06
CA VAL A 8 -8.27 7.55 8.30
C VAL A 8 -6.94 7.83 7.60
N VAL A 9 -6.97 8.31 6.34
CA VAL A 9 -5.78 8.67 5.57
C VAL A 9 -5.05 9.89 6.15
N ARG A 10 -5.75 10.77 6.87
CA ARG A 10 -5.16 11.94 7.55
C ARG A 10 -4.81 11.70 9.03
N ALA A 11 -5.14 10.54 9.59
CA ALA A 11 -4.85 10.23 10.99
C ALA A 11 -3.34 10.31 11.27
N GLN A 12 -2.96 11.23 12.17
CA GLN A 12 -1.55 11.55 12.44
C GLN A 12 -0.78 10.36 13.01
N ASP A 13 -1.40 9.58 13.90
CA ASP A 13 -0.76 8.38 14.47
C ASP A 13 -0.42 7.34 13.40
N ARG A 14 -1.30 7.15 12.41
CA ARG A 14 -1.03 6.26 11.28
C ARG A 14 0.13 6.77 10.43
N LEU A 15 0.19 8.08 10.17
CA LEU A 15 1.26 8.69 9.38
C LEU A 15 2.60 8.61 10.09
N ALA A 16 2.64 8.82 11.41
CA ALA A 16 3.86 8.65 12.20
C ALA A 16 4.39 7.22 12.11
N VAL A 17 3.51 6.22 12.19
CA VAL A 17 3.88 4.82 11.96
C VAL A 17 4.36 4.60 10.53
N LEU A 18 3.63 5.11 9.53
CA LEU A 18 3.98 4.96 8.11
C LEU A 18 5.37 5.53 7.79
N HIS A 19 5.69 6.71 8.32
CA HIS A 19 7.00 7.35 8.15
C HIS A 19 8.08 6.60 8.94
N GLY A 20 7.75 6.04 10.11
CA GLY A 20 8.67 5.25 10.93
C GLY A 20 9.01 3.86 10.37
N LEU A 21 8.22 3.33 9.43
CA LEU A 21 8.55 2.08 8.73
C LEU A 21 9.77 2.19 7.82
N ASP A 22 10.21 3.42 7.50
CA ASP A 22 11.25 3.74 6.51
C ASP A 22 11.02 3.03 5.15
N ALA A 23 9.80 2.62 4.87
CA ALA A 23 9.45 1.82 3.71
C ALA A 23 9.10 2.69 2.50
N LEU A 24 8.73 3.95 2.66
CA LEU A 24 8.18 4.76 1.55
C LEU A 24 9.16 4.99 0.39
N ASP A 25 10.47 4.96 0.65
CA ASP A 25 11.52 5.25 -0.34
C ASP A 25 12.52 4.08 -0.53
N THR A 26 12.16 2.88 -0.08
CA THR A 26 12.99 1.68 -0.31
C THR A 26 12.76 1.08 -1.69
N ALA A 27 13.73 0.29 -2.15
CA ALA A 27 13.59 -0.54 -3.33
C ALA A 27 12.38 -1.50 -3.23
N ALA A 28 11.95 -2.01 -4.37
CA ALA A 28 10.91 -3.03 -4.45
C ALA A 28 11.30 -4.26 -3.61
N ASP A 29 10.32 -4.81 -2.91
CA ASP A 29 10.50 -5.97 -2.04
C ASP A 29 9.78 -7.17 -2.68
N ARG A 30 10.51 -8.28 -2.86
CA ARG A 30 9.98 -9.50 -3.46
C ARG A 30 8.83 -10.09 -2.65
N ASP A 31 8.78 -9.85 -1.36
CA ASP A 31 7.69 -10.33 -0.52
C ASP A 31 6.37 -9.65 -0.90
N PHE A 32 6.39 -8.36 -1.29
CA PHE A 32 5.20 -7.69 -1.79
C PHE A 32 4.80 -8.19 -3.19
N ASP A 33 5.76 -8.51 -4.05
CA ASP A 33 5.49 -9.09 -5.38
C ASP A 33 4.83 -10.47 -5.30
N HIS A 34 5.22 -11.30 -4.31
CA HIS A 34 4.57 -12.57 -4.08
C HIS A 34 3.11 -12.40 -3.62
N ILE A 35 2.84 -11.42 -2.75
CA ILE A 35 1.48 -11.14 -2.27
C ILE A 35 0.58 -10.64 -3.39
N SER A 36 1.02 -9.65 -4.16
CA SER A 36 0.25 -9.11 -5.30
C SER A 36 0.06 -10.17 -6.38
N GLY A 37 1.10 -10.93 -6.74
CA GLY A 37 0.99 -12.03 -7.70
C GLY A 37 -0.02 -13.11 -7.28
N LEU A 38 -0.01 -13.50 -5.99
CA LEU A 38 -1.01 -14.42 -5.45
C LEU A 38 -2.41 -13.83 -5.52
N ALA A 39 -2.59 -12.57 -5.14
CA ALA A 39 -3.88 -11.89 -5.19
C ALA A 39 -4.44 -11.82 -6.61
N ALA A 40 -3.61 -11.45 -7.60
CA ALA A 40 -4.00 -11.42 -9.02
C ALA A 40 -4.45 -12.81 -9.50
N ALA A 41 -3.67 -13.85 -9.18
CA ALA A 41 -3.96 -15.23 -9.58
C ALA A 41 -5.27 -15.75 -8.95
N VAL A 42 -5.48 -15.53 -7.66
CA VAL A 42 -6.68 -15.98 -6.93
C VAL A 42 -7.93 -15.25 -7.40
N MET A 43 -7.81 -13.94 -7.67
CA MET A 43 -8.94 -13.11 -8.06
C MET A 43 -9.22 -13.15 -9.58
N LEU A 44 -8.43 -13.90 -10.35
CA LEU A 44 -8.48 -13.91 -11.82
C LEU A 44 -8.43 -12.48 -12.41
N ALA A 45 -7.65 -11.62 -11.76
CA ALA A 45 -7.50 -10.21 -12.12
C ALA A 45 -6.22 -10.01 -12.93
N PRO A 46 -6.20 -9.10 -13.92
CA PRO A 46 -5.02 -8.87 -14.75
C PRO A 46 -3.88 -8.16 -14.01
N ILE A 47 -4.17 -7.49 -12.88
CA ILE A 47 -3.21 -6.71 -12.08
C ILE A 47 -3.64 -6.72 -10.62
N ALA A 48 -2.66 -6.77 -9.70
CA ALA A 48 -2.84 -6.47 -8.28
C ALA A 48 -1.73 -5.54 -7.75
N LEU A 49 -2.07 -4.71 -6.77
CA LEU A 49 -1.19 -3.68 -6.22
C LEU A 49 -1.08 -3.80 -4.70
N VAL A 50 0.12 -3.61 -4.18
CA VAL A 50 0.33 -3.26 -2.78
C VAL A 50 0.78 -1.81 -2.72
N THR A 51 0.05 -0.97 -2.00
CA THR A 51 0.28 0.48 -1.97
C THR A 51 0.34 1.00 -0.54
N LEU A 52 1.37 1.78 -0.24
CA LEU A 52 1.43 2.60 0.97
C LEU A 52 0.83 3.96 0.67
N VAL A 53 -0.15 4.38 1.48
CA VAL A 53 -0.93 5.61 1.26
C VAL A 53 -0.54 6.67 2.30
N ASP A 54 0.14 7.71 1.82
CA ASP A 54 0.40 8.95 2.55
C ASP A 54 -0.73 9.97 2.28
N VAL A 55 -0.74 11.10 2.99
CA VAL A 55 -1.66 12.23 2.71
C VAL A 55 -1.34 12.88 1.37
N GLU A 56 -0.06 13.00 1.03
CA GLU A 56 0.37 13.75 -0.15
C GLU A 56 0.67 12.87 -1.37
N ARG A 57 0.92 11.57 -1.16
CA ARG A 57 1.31 10.65 -2.23
C ARG A 57 0.94 9.20 -1.95
N GLN A 58 0.92 8.41 -3.02
CA GLN A 58 0.86 6.96 -2.94
C GLN A 58 2.20 6.37 -3.40
N ARG A 59 2.68 5.35 -2.71
CA ARG A 59 3.90 4.60 -3.05
C ARG A 59 3.54 3.16 -3.33
N PHE A 60 3.74 2.72 -4.57
CA PHE A 60 3.55 1.34 -4.97
C PHE A 60 4.71 0.49 -4.47
N LYS A 61 4.38 -0.56 -3.72
CA LYS A 61 5.31 -1.57 -3.24
C LYS A 61 5.36 -2.80 -4.13
N SER A 62 4.31 -3.02 -4.90
CA SER A 62 4.28 -3.99 -6.00
C SER A 62 3.18 -3.62 -6.99
N CYS A 63 3.42 -3.96 -8.26
CA CYS A 63 2.47 -3.86 -9.38
C CYS A 63 2.79 -4.99 -10.35
N VAL A 64 2.01 -6.07 -10.29
CA VAL A 64 2.13 -7.27 -11.13
C VAL A 64 0.77 -7.76 -11.57
#